data_AF-A0AAP1MTX8-F1
#
_entry.id   AF-A0AAP1MTX8-F1
#
_cell.length_a   1.000
_cell.length_b   1.000
_cell.length_c   1.000
_cell.angle_alpha   90.00
_cell.angle_beta   90.00
_cell.angle_gamma   90.00
#
_symmetry.space_group_name_H-M   'P 1'
#
loop_
_entity.id
_entity.type
_entity.pdbx_description
1 polymer ?
#
loop_
_entity_poly.entity_id
_entity_poly.type
_entity_poly.pdbx_seq_one_letter_code
_entity_poly.pdbx_strand_id
1 'polypeptide(L)'
;MTQQATITDELAFGRPYGEQEKQILTPEAVEFLTELVSRFTPERNKLLAARIQQQQAIDAGSLPDFISETASIRNGDWTIRGIPADLQDRRVEITGPVERKMVINALNANVKVFMADFEDSLAPDWNKVIDGQINLRDAVNGTISYTNEAGKIYQLKPDPAVLVCRVRGLHLPEKHVTWRGESIPGSLFDFALYFFHNYKNLLAKGSGPYFYLPKTQAWQEAAWWSDVFSYTEDRFALPRGTIKATLLIETLPAVFQMDEILHALRDHIVGLNCGRWDYIFSYIKTLKNHGDRVLPDRQVVTMDKPFLSAYSRLLIKTCHKRGAFAMGGMAAFIPSKDADRNRQVLAKVTADKELEAKNGHDGTWIAHPGLADTAMAVFNQVLGERPNQLFVSREEDAPIAADQLLAPCEGERTEAGMRANIRVAVQYIEAWISGNGCVPIYGLMEDAATAEISRTSIWQWIHHQKTLSDGTPVTKTLFRQWLAEELMVIQEELGEHRYSSGRFDDAARLMEQITTSEELIDFLTLPGYRLLA
;
A
#
# COMPACT_ATOMS: atom_id res chain seq x y z
N MET A 1 -17.03 39.86 -6.26
CA MET A 1 -15.89 40.03 -7.19
C MET A 1 -15.42 38.64 -7.56
N THR A 2 -15.75 38.18 -8.77
CA THR A 2 -15.21 36.94 -9.34
C THR A 2 -13.73 37.15 -9.62
N GLN A 3 -12.84 36.56 -8.81
CA GLN A 3 -11.42 36.46 -9.16
C GLN A 3 -11.33 35.73 -10.50
N GLN A 4 -10.80 36.39 -11.52
CA GLN A 4 -10.40 35.73 -12.77
C GLN A 4 -9.35 34.68 -12.40
N ALA A 5 -9.67 33.40 -12.63
CA ALA A 5 -8.69 32.33 -12.52
C ALA A 5 -7.56 32.61 -13.52
N THR A 6 -6.36 32.89 -13.02
CA THR A 6 -5.15 33.04 -13.84
C THR A 6 -4.82 31.71 -14.50
N ILE A 7 -4.57 31.71 -15.82
CA ILE A 7 -4.00 30.59 -16.56
C ILE A 7 -2.51 30.51 -16.21
N THR A 8 -2.20 30.10 -14.98
CA THR A 8 -0.83 29.87 -14.52
C THR A 8 -0.48 28.40 -14.68
N ASP A 9 0.71 28.13 -15.20
CA ASP A 9 1.28 26.79 -15.26
C ASP A 9 2.28 26.55 -14.12
N GLU A 10 2.56 27.58 -13.30
CA GLU A 10 3.47 27.52 -12.14
C GLU A 10 2.84 26.88 -10.90
N LEU A 11 3.69 26.28 -10.07
CA LEU A 11 3.35 25.77 -8.74
C LEU A 11 3.51 26.84 -7.65
N ALA A 12 2.68 26.77 -6.61
CA ALA A 12 2.81 27.58 -5.41
C ALA A 12 3.07 26.69 -4.18
N PHE A 13 4.05 27.07 -3.36
CA PHE A 13 4.50 26.32 -2.19
C PHE A 13 4.02 27.00 -0.90
N GLY A 14 3.34 26.24 -0.05
CA GLY A 14 2.78 26.70 1.22
C GLY A 14 3.76 26.68 2.40
N ARG A 15 4.97 26.14 2.21
CA ARG A 15 6.01 26.01 3.25
C ARG A 15 7.23 26.88 2.91
N PRO A 16 7.90 27.47 3.92
CA PRO A 16 9.16 28.18 3.70
C PRO A 16 10.26 27.26 3.15
N TYR A 17 11.15 27.79 2.30
CA TYR A 17 12.30 27.05 1.77
C TYR A 17 13.45 27.04 2.79
N GLY A 18 13.47 26.01 3.65
CA GLY A 18 14.58 25.72 4.55
C GLY A 18 15.73 24.98 3.86
N GLU A 19 16.71 24.52 4.65
CA GLU A 19 17.88 23.81 4.11
C GLU A 19 17.51 22.45 3.50
N GLN A 20 16.51 21.75 4.07
CA GLN A 20 16.00 20.49 3.54
C GLN A 20 15.32 20.71 2.19
N GLU A 21 14.46 21.72 2.09
CA GLU A 21 13.76 22.06 0.85
C GLU A 21 14.74 22.48 -0.25
N LYS A 22 15.76 23.29 0.04
CA LYS A 22 16.77 23.68 -0.95
C LYS A 22 17.52 22.49 -1.55
N GLN A 23 17.63 21.39 -0.82
CA GLN A 23 18.30 20.18 -1.30
C GLN A 23 17.43 19.33 -2.23
N ILE A 24 16.11 19.38 -2.07
CA ILE A 24 15.16 18.50 -2.79
C ILE A 24 14.35 19.26 -3.83
N LEU A 25 13.88 20.46 -3.50
CA LEU A 25 13.13 21.36 -4.37
C LEU A 25 14.09 22.34 -5.07
N THR A 26 15.11 21.80 -5.74
CA THR A 26 15.99 22.61 -6.60
C THR A 26 15.20 23.18 -7.77
N PRO A 27 15.65 24.27 -8.41
CA PRO A 27 14.94 24.84 -9.56
C PRO A 27 14.59 23.81 -10.64
N GLU A 28 15.52 22.93 -10.98
CA GLU A 28 15.34 21.88 -11.99
C GLU A 28 14.38 20.77 -11.54
N ALA A 29 14.39 20.41 -10.25
CA ALA A 29 13.45 19.44 -9.70
C ALA A 29 12.03 20.01 -9.69
N VAL A 30 11.88 21.29 -9.35
CA VAL A 30 10.60 22.00 -9.35
C VAL A 30 10.09 22.20 -10.78
N GLU A 31 10.96 22.54 -11.74
CA GLU A 31 10.60 22.61 -13.17
C GLU A 31 10.02 21.27 -13.65
N PHE A 32 10.72 20.16 -13.41
CA PHE A 32 10.25 18.83 -13.78
C PHE A 32 8.93 18.46 -13.09
N LEU A 33 8.79 18.73 -11.78
CA LEU A 33 7.54 18.51 -11.07
C LEU A 33 6.38 19.35 -11.66
N THR A 34 6.65 20.60 -12.03
CA THR A 34 5.66 21.51 -12.64
C THR A 34 5.19 20.99 -14.00
N GLU A 35 6.11 20.49 -14.83
CA GLU A 35 5.81 19.84 -16.11
C GLU A 35 4.87 18.63 -15.91
N LEU A 36 5.16 17.77 -14.93
CA LEU A 36 4.32 16.60 -14.64
C LEU A 36 2.94 17.01 -14.12
N VAL A 37 2.88 17.93 -13.17
CA VAL A 37 1.63 18.37 -12.55
C VAL A 37 0.71 19.00 -13.59
N SER A 38 1.20 19.95 -14.38
CA SER A 38 0.40 20.64 -15.40
C SER A 38 -0.13 19.70 -16.47
N ARG A 39 0.67 18.70 -16.87
CA ARG A 39 0.31 17.72 -17.91
C ARG A 39 -0.66 16.64 -17.43
N PHE A 40 -0.43 16.07 -16.24
CA PHE A 40 -1.06 14.81 -15.84
C PHE A 40 -2.13 14.95 -14.76
N THR A 41 -2.16 16.05 -14.01
CA THR A 41 -3.19 16.29 -12.98
C THR A 41 -4.62 16.34 -13.56
N PRO A 42 -4.87 16.97 -14.73
CA PRO A 42 -6.22 16.98 -15.32
C PRO A 42 -6.78 15.58 -15.57
N GLU A 43 -5.97 14.67 -16.13
CA GLU A 43 -6.39 13.31 -16.43
C GLU A 43 -6.54 12.47 -15.14
N ARG A 44 -5.63 12.64 -14.17
CA ARG A 44 -5.78 12.05 -12.84
C ARG A 44 -7.12 12.43 -12.20
N ASN A 45 -7.54 13.69 -12.31
CA ASN A 45 -8.81 14.14 -11.75
C ASN A 45 -10.02 13.50 -12.46
N LYS A 46 -9.94 13.26 -13.78
CA LYS A 46 -10.96 12.51 -14.51
C LYS A 46 -11.01 11.05 -14.07
N LEU A 47 -9.86 10.42 -13.81
CA LEU A 47 -9.80 9.05 -13.29
C LEU A 47 -10.51 8.95 -11.93
N LEU A 48 -10.28 9.90 -11.02
CA LEU A 48 -11.00 9.94 -9.74
C LEU A 48 -12.51 10.16 -9.92
N ALA A 49 -12.92 11.00 -10.87
CA ALA A 49 -14.34 11.14 -11.19
C ALA A 49 -14.94 9.85 -11.80
N ALA A 50 -14.18 9.12 -12.61
CA ALA A 50 -14.59 7.84 -13.17
C ALA A 50 -14.76 6.77 -12.07
N ARG A 51 -13.92 6.75 -11.02
CA ARG A 51 -14.12 5.87 -9.85
C ARG A 51 -15.52 6.07 -9.23
N ILE A 52 -15.97 7.31 -9.09
CA ILE A 52 -17.29 7.63 -8.53
C ILE A 52 -18.40 7.05 -9.42
N GLN A 53 -18.30 7.22 -10.74
CA GLN A 53 -19.29 6.69 -11.69
C GLN A 53 -19.35 5.16 -11.66
N GLN A 54 -18.20 4.49 -11.65
CA GLN A 54 -18.13 3.03 -11.55
C GLN A 54 -18.72 2.53 -10.22
N GLN A 55 -18.41 3.20 -9.11
CA GLN A 55 -18.98 2.84 -7.81
C GLN A 55 -20.50 3.01 -7.78
N GLN A 56 -21.03 4.08 -8.39
CA GLN A 56 -22.48 4.30 -8.51
C GLN A 56 -23.18 3.18 -9.28
N ALA A 57 -22.55 2.66 -10.35
CA ALA A 57 -23.09 1.52 -11.10
C ALA A 57 -23.14 0.23 -10.25
N ILE A 58 -22.09 -0.02 -9.46
CA ILE A 58 -22.03 -1.17 -8.54
C ILE A 58 -23.06 -1.02 -7.42
N ASP A 59 -23.21 0.18 -6.86
CA ASP A 59 -24.22 0.50 -5.85
C ASP A 59 -25.65 0.30 -6.38
N ALA A 60 -25.87 0.51 -7.68
CA ALA A 60 -27.14 0.29 -8.36
C ALA A 60 -27.41 -1.18 -8.75
N GLY A 61 -26.52 -2.11 -8.39
CA GLY A 61 -26.72 -3.55 -8.60
C GLY A 61 -25.84 -4.20 -9.66
N SER A 62 -25.01 -3.43 -10.38
CA SER A 62 -24.11 -3.98 -11.41
C SER A 62 -22.81 -4.49 -10.76
N LEU A 63 -22.84 -5.72 -10.24
CA LEU A 63 -21.64 -6.34 -9.65
C LEU A 63 -20.48 -6.38 -10.68
N PRO A 64 -19.23 -6.18 -10.22
CA PRO A 64 -18.08 -6.16 -11.12
C PRO A 64 -17.79 -7.54 -11.72
N ASP A 65 -17.36 -7.55 -12.98
CA ASP A 65 -16.95 -8.73 -13.73
C ASP A 65 -15.83 -8.34 -14.72
N PHE A 66 -15.26 -9.32 -15.43
CA PHE A 66 -14.26 -9.11 -16.47
C PHE A 66 -14.84 -8.31 -17.65
N ILE A 67 -14.02 -7.41 -18.23
CA ILE A 67 -14.45 -6.50 -19.30
C ILE A 67 -14.60 -7.28 -20.62
N SER A 68 -15.75 -7.19 -21.28
CA SER A 68 -16.02 -7.99 -22.49
C SER A 68 -15.21 -7.52 -23.71
N GLU A 69 -15.04 -6.21 -23.85
CA GLU A 69 -14.46 -5.51 -24.99
C GLU A 69 -12.95 -5.76 -25.12
N THR A 70 -12.28 -6.07 -24.02
CA THR A 70 -10.83 -6.33 -23.95
C THR A 70 -10.47 -7.82 -24.04
N ALA A 71 -11.41 -8.69 -24.41
CA ALA A 71 -11.18 -10.13 -24.53
C ALA A 71 -10.03 -10.48 -25.50
N SER A 72 -9.78 -9.67 -26.54
CA SER A 72 -8.66 -9.88 -27.46
C SER A 72 -7.30 -9.71 -26.78
N ILE A 73 -7.18 -8.81 -25.79
CA ILE A 73 -5.97 -8.63 -24.98
C ILE A 73 -5.76 -9.86 -24.11
N ARG A 74 -6.82 -10.32 -23.44
CA ARG A 74 -6.74 -11.48 -22.54
C ARG A 74 -6.41 -12.77 -23.26
N ASN A 75 -6.93 -12.96 -24.47
CA ASN A 75 -6.71 -14.16 -25.27
C ASN A 75 -5.49 -14.06 -26.20
N GLY A 76 -4.90 -12.88 -26.37
CA GLY A 76 -3.72 -12.68 -27.21
C GLY A 76 -2.42 -13.14 -26.54
N ASP A 77 -1.44 -13.49 -27.38
CA ASP A 77 -0.09 -13.87 -26.97
C ASP A 77 0.83 -12.64 -26.92
N TRP A 78 1.15 -12.20 -25.71
CA TRP A 78 2.05 -11.08 -25.45
C TRP A 78 2.60 -11.18 -24.02
N THR A 79 3.73 -10.53 -23.80
CA THR A 79 4.41 -10.43 -22.51
C THR A 79 4.82 -8.98 -22.23
N ILE A 80 5.16 -8.72 -20.96
CA ILE A 80 5.79 -7.45 -20.56
C ILE A 80 7.13 -7.26 -21.28
N ARG A 81 7.61 -6.01 -21.35
CA ARG A 81 8.85 -5.65 -22.05
C ARG A 81 10.09 -6.36 -21.49
N GLY A 82 10.14 -6.58 -20.18
CA GLY A 82 11.23 -7.30 -19.53
C GLY A 82 11.55 -6.79 -18.14
N ILE A 83 12.35 -7.58 -17.43
CA ILE A 83 12.72 -7.40 -16.02
C ILE A 83 14.24 -7.20 -15.93
N PRO A 84 14.74 -6.12 -15.31
CA PRO A 84 16.17 -5.90 -15.15
C PRO A 84 16.79 -6.95 -14.22
N ALA A 85 18.10 -7.15 -14.33
CA ALA A 85 18.80 -8.27 -13.70
C ALA A 85 18.64 -8.30 -12.17
N ASP A 86 18.71 -7.15 -11.50
CA ASP A 86 18.60 -7.02 -10.05
C ASP A 86 17.15 -7.19 -9.53
N LEU A 87 16.16 -7.29 -10.41
CA LEU A 87 14.76 -7.61 -10.07
C LEU A 87 14.36 -9.04 -10.45
N GLN A 88 15.29 -9.89 -10.92
CA GLN A 88 14.97 -11.28 -11.28
C GLN A 88 14.89 -12.24 -10.07
N ASP A 89 15.38 -11.84 -8.90
CA ASP A 89 15.24 -12.59 -7.65
C ASP A 89 14.71 -11.65 -6.56
N ARG A 90 13.43 -11.81 -6.25
CA ARG A 90 12.68 -10.96 -5.29
C ARG A 90 12.03 -11.79 -4.19
N ARG A 91 12.63 -12.95 -3.87
CA ARG A 91 12.00 -13.98 -3.02
C ARG A 91 11.51 -13.47 -1.66
N VAL A 92 12.18 -12.47 -1.08
CA VAL A 92 11.72 -11.73 0.10
C VAL A 92 11.99 -10.25 -0.08
N GLU A 93 10.96 -9.44 0.15
CA GLU A 93 11.08 -7.99 0.25
C GLU A 93 10.67 -7.53 1.65
N ILE A 94 11.38 -6.53 2.17
CA ILE A 94 10.97 -5.83 3.40
C ILE A 94 10.30 -4.51 3.03
N THR A 95 9.25 -4.15 3.75
CA THR A 95 8.56 -2.86 3.60
C THR A 95 8.82 -1.99 4.84
N GLY A 96 8.92 -0.68 4.67
CA GLY A 96 9.05 0.19 5.83
C GLY A 96 9.15 1.68 5.51
N PRO A 97 9.11 2.52 6.55
CA PRO A 97 9.08 3.97 6.41
C PRO A 97 10.42 4.51 5.87
N VAL A 98 10.35 5.72 5.32
CA VAL A 98 11.50 6.47 4.76
C VAL A 98 12.33 7.20 5.83
N GLU A 99 12.16 6.85 7.12
CA GLU A 99 12.97 7.38 8.22
C GLU A 99 14.40 6.84 8.12
N ARG A 100 15.39 7.71 8.39
CA ARG A 100 16.81 7.47 8.09
C ARG A 100 17.36 6.19 8.70
N LYS A 101 17.12 5.93 9.98
CA LYS A 101 17.59 4.72 10.66
C LYS A 101 16.87 3.48 10.12
N MET A 102 15.56 3.58 9.86
CA MET A 102 14.75 2.49 9.31
C MET A 102 15.20 2.09 7.89
N VAL A 103 15.49 3.07 7.02
CA VAL A 103 16.06 2.84 5.68
C VAL A 103 17.37 2.03 5.77
N ILE A 104 18.30 2.42 6.65
CA ILE A 104 19.57 1.70 6.84
C ILE A 104 19.32 0.25 7.31
N ASN A 105 18.43 0.06 8.29
CA ASN A 105 18.17 -1.27 8.83
C ASN A 105 17.50 -2.19 7.80
N ALA A 106 16.58 -1.65 6.98
CA ALA A 106 15.89 -2.39 5.94
C ALA A 106 16.83 -2.80 4.81
N LEU A 107 17.68 -1.88 4.32
CA LEU A 107 18.69 -2.17 3.30
C LEU A 107 19.73 -3.19 3.75
N ASN A 108 20.00 -3.26 5.06
CA ASN A 108 20.95 -4.19 5.67
C ASN A 108 20.35 -5.54 6.10
N ALA A 109 19.04 -5.74 5.92
CA ALA A 109 18.36 -6.98 6.24
C ALA A 109 18.70 -8.08 5.21
N ASN A 110 18.55 -9.35 5.59
CA ASN A 110 18.76 -10.48 4.69
C ASN A 110 17.56 -10.66 3.74
N VAL A 111 17.36 -9.70 2.86
CA VAL A 111 16.26 -9.64 1.89
C VAL A 111 16.79 -9.22 0.53
N LYS A 112 16.02 -9.43 -0.52
CA LYS A 112 16.40 -9.04 -1.88
C LYS A 112 16.08 -7.58 -2.17
N VAL A 113 14.94 -7.11 -1.66
CA VAL A 113 14.39 -5.79 -1.98
C VAL A 113 13.93 -5.10 -0.68
N PHE A 114 14.15 -3.79 -0.61
CA PHE A 114 13.50 -2.90 0.34
C PHE A 114 12.55 -1.97 -0.42
N MET A 115 11.26 -2.06 -0.07
CA MET A 115 10.26 -1.09 -0.48
C MET A 115 10.19 0.05 0.55
N ALA A 116 10.77 1.19 0.18
CA ALA A 116 10.70 2.42 0.97
C ALA A 116 9.39 3.14 0.73
N ASP A 117 8.68 3.48 1.81
CA ASP A 117 7.26 3.78 1.73
C ASP A 117 6.89 5.22 2.09
N PHE A 118 6.27 5.92 1.14
CA PHE A 118 5.61 7.22 1.34
C PHE A 118 4.08 7.11 1.50
N GLU A 119 3.54 5.90 1.49
CA GLU A 119 2.09 5.64 1.51
C GLU A 119 1.61 5.17 2.88
N ASP A 120 1.03 3.98 3.02
CA ASP A 120 0.26 3.60 4.21
C ASP A 120 1.07 3.49 5.51
N SER A 121 2.39 3.27 5.44
CA SER A 121 3.25 3.26 6.63
C SER A 121 3.83 4.64 6.97
N LEU A 122 3.45 5.69 6.23
CA LEU A 122 3.84 7.09 6.48
C LEU A 122 2.61 7.95 6.83
N ALA A 123 2.73 8.71 7.92
CA ALA A 123 1.91 9.90 8.10
C ALA A 123 2.58 11.05 7.32
N PRO A 124 1.98 11.58 6.24
CA PRO A 124 2.68 12.38 5.23
C PRO A 124 2.87 13.84 5.64
N ASP A 125 3.43 14.06 6.82
CA ASP A 125 3.93 15.37 7.25
C ASP A 125 4.97 15.89 6.26
N TRP A 126 4.93 17.18 5.92
CA TRP A 126 5.84 17.81 4.97
C TRP A 126 7.32 17.46 5.24
N ASN A 127 7.77 17.67 6.48
CA ASN A 127 9.16 17.42 6.87
C ASN A 127 9.53 15.95 6.65
N LYS A 128 8.62 15.00 6.93
CA LYS A 128 8.90 13.57 6.76
C LYS A 128 8.98 13.17 5.30
N VAL A 129 8.16 13.76 4.43
CA VAL A 129 8.25 13.50 2.99
C VAL A 129 9.55 14.08 2.43
N ILE A 130 9.92 15.32 2.77
CA ILE A 130 11.18 15.92 2.34
C ILE A 130 12.39 15.15 2.88
N ASP A 131 12.40 14.82 4.18
CA ASP A 131 13.46 14.01 4.80
C ASP A 131 13.54 12.62 4.18
N GLY A 132 12.41 12.02 3.83
CA GLY A 132 12.37 10.76 3.11
C GLY A 132 13.11 10.84 1.78
N GLN A 133 12.88 11.89 0.99
CA GLN A 133 13.59 12.10 -0.28
C GLN A 133 15.11 12.29 -0.05
N ILE A 134 15.51 13.02 0.99
CA ILE A 134 16.93 13.17 1.38
C ILE A 134 17.53 11.82 1.75
N ASN A 135 16.84 11.04 2.58
CA ASN A 135 17.29 9.73 3.04
C ASN A 135 17.47 8.76 1.87
N LEU A 136 16.51 8.71 0.94
CA LEU A 136 16.60 7.84 -0.23
C LEU A 136 17.72 8.27 -1.19
N ARG A 137 17.94 9.58 -1.38
CA ARG A 137 19.09 10.08 -2.15
C ARG A 137 20.42 9.64 -1.54
N ASP A 138 20.57 9.82 -0.23
CA ASP A 138 21.79 9.40 0.47
C ASP A 138 21.97 7.88 0.45
N ALA A 139 20.88 7.11 0.50
CA ALA A 139 20.92 5.65 0.41
C ALA A 139 21.35 5.19 -0.99
N VAL A 140 20.82 5.81 -2.04
CA VAL A 140 21.22 5.52 -3.43
C VAL A 140 22.70 5.82 -3.65
N ASN A 141 23.20 6.91 -3.06
CA ASN A 141 24.60 7.33 -3.13
C ASN A 141 25.55 6.49 -2.25
N GLY A 142 25.01 5.62 -1.38
CA GLY A 142 25.81 4.81 -0.46
C GLY A 142 26.36 5.58 0.74
N THR A 143 25.88 6.81 0.99
CA THR A 143 26.42 7.73 2.01
C THR A 143 25.51 7.87 3.23
N ILE A 144 24.32 7.28 3.21
CA ILE A 144 23.39 7.32 4.34
C ILE A 144 24.04 6.75 5.61
N SER A 145 23.93 7.51 6.69
CA SER A 145 24.42 7.12 8.01
C SER A 145 23.59 7.78 9.10
N TYR A 146 23.52 7.14 10.26
CA TYR A 146 22.78 7.64 11.42
C TYR A 146 23.53 7.30 12.71
N THR A 147 23.63 8.25 13.63
CA THR A 147 24.19 8.03 14.97
C THR A 147 23.10 8.27 15.99
N ASN A 148 22.82 7.27 16.83
CA ASN A 148 21.81 7.42 17.89
C ASN A 148 22.38 8.18 19.10
N GLU A 149 21.50 8.52 20.06
CA GLU A 149 21.87 9.23 21.30
C GLU A 149 22.93 8.49 22.13
N ALA A 150 22.99 7.15 22.03
CA ALA A 150 24.00 6.33 22.69
C ALA A 150 25.35 6.29 21.93
N GLY A 151 25.51 7.03 20.83
CA GLY A 151 26.72 7.08 20.02
C GLY A 151 26.92 5.89 19.06
N LYS A 152 25.94 4.99 18.95
CA LYS A 152 26.01 3.87 17.99
C LYS A 152 25.74 4.39 16.57
N ILE A 153 26.70 4.13 15.69
CA ILE A 153 26.64 4.48 14.28
C ILE A 153 26.00 3.33 13.48
N TYR A 154 25.13 3.69 12.54
CA TYR A 154 24.48 2.82 11.58
C TYR A 154 24.89 3.27 10.17
N GLN A 155 25.40 2.33 9.37
CA GLN A 155 25.86 2.52 8.00
C GLN A 155 25.41 1.35 7.13
N LEU A 156 25.43 1.53 5.82
CA LEU A 156 25.16 0.43 4.89
C LEU A 156 26.26 -0.61 4.92
N LYS A 157 25.86 -1.88 4.88
CA LYS A 157 26.74 -3.01 4.59
C LYS A 157 27.08 -3.04 3.09
N PRO A 158 28.12 -3.78 2.68
CA PRO A 158 28.30 -4.14 1.27
C PRO A 158 27.05 -4.82 0.72
N ASP A 159 26.77 -4.59 -0.57
CA ASP A 159 25.66 -5.20 -1.32
C ASP A 159 24.30 -5.08 -0.61
N PRO A 160 23.81 -3.85 -0.32
CA PRO A 160 22.50 -3.65 0.28
C PRO A 160 21.38 -4.15 -0.64
N ALA A 161 20.21 -4.42 -0.05
CA ALA A 161 19.01 -4.80 -0.80
C ALA A 161 18.67 -3.77 -1.89
N VAL A 162 18.05 -4.22 -2.99
CA VAL A 162 17.58 -3.34 -4.07
C VAL A 162 16.52 -2.40 -3.53
N LEU A 163 16.60 -1.12 -3.87
CA LEU A 163 15.67 -0.10 -3.40
C LEU A 163 14.52 0.08 -4.40
N VAL A 164 13.28 0.08 -3.89
CA VAL A 164 12.06 0.40 -4.64
C VAL A 164 11.25 1.43 -3.86
N CYS A 165 10.74 2.47 -4.52
CA CYS A 165 9.98 3.54 -3.86
C CYS A 165 8.47 3.33 -4.02
N ARG A 166 7.71 3.17 -2.92
CA ARG A 166 6.24 3.21 -2.96
C ARG A 166 5.75 4.64 -2.81
N VAL A 167 5.03 5.13 -3.82
CA VAL A 167 4.46 6.48 -3.87
C VAL A 167 3.06 6.51 -3.26
N ARG A 168 2.58 7.68 -2.83
CA ARG A 168 1.18 7.84 -2.41
C ARG A 168 0.20 7.48 -3.52
N GLY A 169 -0.92 6.85 -3.15
CA GLY A 169 -1.98 6.47 -4.09
C GLY A 169 -2.68 7.66 -4.74
N LEU A 170 -3.35 7.41 -5.87
CA LEU A 170 -3.91 8.46 -6.73
C LEU A 170 -4.89 9.40 -6.04
N HIS A 171 -5.49 9.05 -4.89
CA HIS A 171 -6.46 9.88 -4.19
C HIS A 171 -5.83 10.92 -3.26
N LEU A 172 -4.57 10.75 -2.87
CA LEU A 172 -3.93 11.59 -1.85
C LEU A 172 -3.43 12.93 -2.43
N PRO A 173 -3.75 14.06 -1.78
CA PRO A 173 -3.16 15.35 -2.11
C PRO A 173 -1.78 15.53 -1.45
N GLU A 174 -0.91 16.31 -2.07
CA GLU A 174 0.20 16.99 -1.40
C GLU A 174 -0.25 18.44 -1.12
N LYS A 175 -0.75 18.70 0.08
CA LYS A 175 -1.43 19.97 0.38
C LYS A 175 -0.49 21.18 0.46
N HIS A 176 0.81 20.93 0.59
CA HIS A 176 1.81 21.99 0.70
C HIS A 176 2.27 22.54 -0.65
N VAL A 177 1.89 21.89 -1.76
CA VAL A 177 2.19 22.35 -3.11
C VAL A 177 0.89 22.41 -3.89
N THR A 178 0.62 23.56 -4.50
CA THR A 178 -0.63 23.79 -5.22
C THR A 178 -0.39 24.20 -6.66
N TRP A 179 -1.30 23.81 -7.53
CA TRP A 179 -1.37 24.26 -8.92
C TRP A 179 -2.77 24.81 -9.15
N ARG A 180 -2.83 26.08 -9.58
CA ARG A 180 -4.10 26.81 -9.77
C ARG A 180 -5.00 26.80 -8.52
N GLY A 181 -4.38 26.87 -7.34
CA GLY A 181 -5.04 26.92 -6.03
C GLY A 181 -5.44 25.56 -5.46
N GLU A 182 -5.31 24.47 -6.22
CA GLU A 182 -5.65 23.12 -5.79
C GLU A 182 -4.39 22.33 -5.43
N SER A 183 -4.48 21.46 -4.42
CA SER A 183 -3.36 20.59 -4.04
C SER A 183 -2.96 19.65 -5.18
N ILE A 184 -1.67 19.52 -5.44
CA ILE A 184 -1.18 18.60 -6.48
C ILE A 184 -1.35 17.14 -6.04
N PRO A 185 -1.33 16.16 -6.96
CA PRO A 185 -1.34 14.75 -6.59
C PRO A 185 -0.06 14.36 -5.83
N GLY A 186 -0.21 13.78 -4.63
CA GLY A 186 0.93 13.26 -3.86
C GLY A 186 1.72 12.21 -4.64
N SER A 187 1.02 11.40 -5.45
CA SER A 187 1.61 10.42 -6.36
C SER A 187 2.67 11.02 -7.29
N LEU A 188 2.40 12.21 -7.86
CA LEU A 188 3.34 12.88 -8.76
C LEU A 188 4.49 13.51 -7.98
N PHE A 189 4.24 14.06 -6.79
CA PHE A 189 5.28 14.63 -5.95
C PHE A 189 6.33 13.58 -5.55
N ASP A 190 5.87 12.43 -5.03
CA ASP A 190 6.76 11.37 -4.55
C ASP A 190 7.55 10.75 -5.71
N PHE A 191 6.86 10.47 -6.83
CA PHE A 191 7.47 9.93 -8.04
C PHE A 191 8.52 10.87 -8.60
N ALA A 192 8.17 12.15 -8.81
CA ALA A 192 9.02 13.12 -9.48
C ALA A 192 10.34 13.30 -8.75
N LEU A 193 10.27 13.50 -7.42
CA LEU A 193 11.45 13.78 -6.62
C LEU A 193 12.34 12.54 -6.48
N TYR A 194 11.76 11.36 -6.23
CA TYR A 194 12.58 10.14 -6.15
C TYR A 194 13.23 9.84 -7.50
N PHE A 195 12.50 9.94 -8.61
CA PHE A 195 13.07 9.76 -9.94
C PHE A 195 14.21 10.75 -10.20
N PHE A 196 13.91 12.05 -10.08
CA PHE A 196 14.80 13.15 -10.49
C PHE A 196 16.15 13.09 -9.78
N HIS A 197 16.14 12.86 -8.47
CA HIS A 197 17.36 12.87 -7.65
C HIS A 197 18.20 11.60 -7.80
N ASN A 198 17.64 10.50 -8.29
CA ASN A 198 18.28 9.19 -8.17
C ASN A 198 18.55 8.48 -9.49
N TYR A 199 17.83 8.78 -10.58
CA TYR A 199 17.87 7.95 -11.79
C TYR A 199 19.30 7.77 -12.34
N LYS A 200 20.13 8.82 -12.36
CA LYS A 200 21.51 8.74 -12.86
C LYS A 200 22.36 7.77 -12.04
N ASN A 201 22.32 7.89 -10.72
CA ASN A 201 23.16 7.09 -9.83
C ASN A 201 22.65 5.64 -9.72
N LEU A 202 21.34 5.43 -9.82
CA LEU A 202 20.74 4.09 -9.94
C LEU A 202 21.22 3.39 -11.20
N LEU A 203 21.12 4.05 -12.37
CA LEU A 203 21.56 3.48 -13.64
C LEU A 203 23.08 3.24 -13.67
N ALA A 204 23.87 4.18 -13.15
CA ALA A 204 25.33 4.08 -13.14
C ALA A 204 25.85 2.87 -12.34
N LYS A 205 25.11 2.43 -11.31
CA LYS A 205 25.46 1.24 -10.50
C LYS A 205 24.77 -0.05 -10.96
N GLY A 206 24.16 -0.06 -12.15
CA GLY A 206 23.52 -1.25 -12.73
C GLY A 206 22.14 -1.59 -12.18
N SER A 207 21.51 -0.66 -11.46
CA SER A 207 20.12 -0.75 -11.01
C SER A 207 19.24 0.20 -11.84
N GLY A 208 18.07 0.61 -11.35
CA GLY A 208 17.17 1.52 -12.06
C GLY A 208 16.16 2.24 -11.17
N PRO A 209 15.44 3.25 -11.70
CA PRO A 209 14.38 3.94 -10.99
C PRO A 209 13.14 3.05 -10.85
N TYR A 210 13.01 2.40 -9.69
CA TYR A 210 11.98 1.39 -9.43
C TYR A 210 10.89 1.89 -8.48
N PHE A 211 9.64 1.53 -8.76
CA PHE A 211 8.47 2.00 -8.03
C PHE A 211 7.51 0.88 -7.62
N TYR A 212 6.82 1.11 -6.51
CA TYR A 212 5.60 0.40 -6.14
C TYR A 212 4.40 1.32 -6.28
N LEU A 213 3.33 0.83 -6.93
CA LEU A 213 2.12 1.60 -7.23
C LEU A 213 0.92 1.03 -6.46
N PRO A 214 0.37 1.77 -5.46
CA PRO A 214 -0.70 1.27 -4.62
C PRO A 214 -2.10 1.64 -5.14
N LYS A 215 -3.10 0.91 -4.63
CA LYS A 215 -4.54 1.24 -4.67
C LYS A 215 -5.08 1.61 -6.06
N THR A 216 -4.53 0.98 -7.10
CA THR A 216 -5.04 1.06 -8.48
C THR A 216 -6.40 0.37 -8.56
N GLN A 217 -7.35 0.94 -9.31
CA GLN A 217 -8.71 0.39 -9.48
C GLN A 217 -9.05 0.03 -10.93
N ALA A 218 -8.34 0.59 -11.91
CA ALA A 218 -8.67 0.39 -13.32
C ALA A 218 -7.43 0.40 -14.23
N TRP A 219 -7.52 -0.27 -15.37
CA TRP A 219 -6.41 -0.31 -16.34
C TRP A 219 -6.07 1.07 -16.93
N GLN A 220 -7.04 2.00 -16.98
CA GLN A 220 -6.80 3.38 -17.41
C GLN A 220 -5.89 4.15 -16.44
N GLU A 221 -5.89 3.78 -15.15
CA GLU A 221 -4.96 4.35 -14.17
C GLU A 221 -3.55 3.81 -14.39
N ALA A 222 -3.42 2.55 -14.77
CA ALA A 222 -2.14 1.98 -15.20
C ALA A 222 -1.64 2.62 -16.51
N ALA A 223 -2.54 2.93 -17.45
CA ALA A 223 -2.22 3.67 -18.66
C ALA A 223 -1.71 5.09 -18.35
N TRP A 224 -2.37 5.79 -17.42
CA TRP A 224 -1.90 7.10 -16.94
C TRP A 224 -0.50 7.03 -16.33
N TRP A 225 -0.20 6.00 -15.54
CA TRP A 225 1.16 5.77 -15.03
C TRP A 225 2.16 5.52 -16.16
N SER A 226 1.78 4.74 -17.17
CA SER A 226 2.59 4.49 -18.37
C SER A 226 2.92 5.79 -19.11
N ASP A 227 1.96 6.71 -19.23
CA ASP A 227 2.17 8.02 -19.84
C ASP A 227 3.10 8.92 -19.00
N VAL A 228 2.91 8.93 -17.66
CA VAL A 228 3.80 9.65 -16.73
C VAL A 228 5.24 9.15 -16.83
N PHE A 229 5.44 7.84 -16.81
CA PHE A 229 6.76 7.22 -16.96
C PHE A 229 7.35 7.49 -18.34
N SER A 230 6.52 7.38 -19.38
CA SER A 230 6.97 7.59 -20.76
C SER A 230 7.46 9.00 -20.98
N TYR A 231 6.69 10.00 -20.54
CA TYR A 231 7.09 11.40 -20.57
C TYR A 231 8.40 11.63 -19.82
N THR A 232 8.53 11.04 -18.63
CA THR A 232 9.71 11.18 -17.79
C THR A 232 10.94 10.59 -18.48
N GLU A 233 10.85 9.40 -19.05
CA GLU A 233 11.96 8.79 -19.80
C GLU A 233 12.36 9.67 -20.99
N ASP A 234 11.38 10.15 -21.75
CA ASP A 234 11.63 10.99 -22.93
C ASP A 234 12.29 12.33 -22.52
N ARG A 235 11.83 12.96 -21.43
CA ARG A 235 12.36 14.21 -20.87
C ARG A 235 13.84 14.12 -20.46
N PHE A 236 14.29 12.94 -20.04
CA PHE A 236 15.67 12.69 -19.64
C PHE A 236 16.44 11.81 -20.64
N ALA A 237 15.91 11.63 -21.85
CA ALA A 237 16.50 10.86 -22.94
C ALA A 237 16.86 9.42 -22.55
N LEU A 238 16.01 8.78 -21.75
CA LEU A 238 16.15 7.39 -21.34
C LEU A 238 15.41 6.45 -22.30
N PRO A 239 15.90 5.23 -22.53
CA PRO A 239 15.15 4.21 -23.28
C PRO A 239 13.79 3.92 -22.64
N ARG A 240 12.77 3.66 -23.47
CA ARG A 240 11.44 3.26 -23.00
C ARG A 240 11.52 1.99 -22.14
N GLY A 241 10.91 2.03 -20.96
CA GLY A 241 10.93 0.92 -20.00
C GLY A 241 12.18 0.87 -19.12
N THR A 242 12.88 2.00 -18.97
CA THR A 242 13.93 2.20 -17.97
C THR A 242 13.34 2.27 -16.56
N ILE A 243 12.22 2.99 -16.42
CA ILE A 243 11.44 3.00 -15.18
C ILE A 243 10.74 1.65 -15.04
N LYS A 244 10.85 1.02 -13.87
CA LYS A 244 10.13 -0.24 -13.58
C LYS A 244 9.17 -0.09 -12.42
N ALA A 245 8.00 -0.72 -12.53
CA ALA A 245 6.96 -0.66 -11.52
C ALA A 245 6.44 -2.05 -11.13
N THR A 246 6.26 -2.28 -9.84
CA THR A 246 5.42 -3.36 -9.32
C THR A 246 4.11 -2.76 -8.83
N LEU A 247 2.96 -3.34 -9.18
CA LEU A 247 1.65 -2.74 -8.92
C LEU A 247 0.81 -3.63 -8.00
N LEU A 248 0.28 -3.07 -6.92
CA LEU A 248 -0.52 -3.83 -5.96
C LEU A 248 -1.95 -4.02 -6.48
N ILE A 249 -2.41 -5.27 -6.58
CA ILE A 249 -3.83 -5.57 -6.88
C ILE A 249 -4.58 -5.64 -5.56
N GLU A 250 -4.66 -4.53 -4.86
CA GLU A 250 -5.23 -4.47 -3.52
C GLU A 250 -6.60 -3.79 -3.49
N THR A 251 -7.27 -3.73 -4.64
CA THR A 251 -8.66 -3.27 -4.74
C THR A 251 -9.51 -4.30 -5.47
N LEU A 252 -10.77 -4.42 -5.06
CA LEU A 252 -11.69 -5.35 -5.71
C LEU A 252 -11.91 -5.01 -7.20
N PRO A 253 -12.04 -3.74 -7.63
CA PRO A 253 -12.14 -3.44 -9.06
C PRO A 253 -10.93 -3.91 -9.90
N ALA A 254 -9.71 -3.88 -9.33
CA ALA A 254 -8.50 -4.23 -10.06
C ALA A 254 -8.34 -5.74 -10.30
N VAL A 255 -8.94 -6.63 -9.49
CA VAL A 255 -8.82 -8.08 -9.71
C VAL A 255 -9.43 -8.52 -11.06
N PHE A 256 -10.45 -7.80 -11.53
CA PHE A 256 -11.12 -8.05 -12.81
C PHE A 256 -10.38 -7.48 -14.03
N GLN A 257 -9.26 -6.79 -13.80
CA GLN A 257 -8.56 -6.00 -14.82
C GLN A 257 -7.05 -6.24 -14.82
N MET A 258 -6.56 -7.29 -14.15
CA MET A 258 -5.13 -7.53 -13.97
C MET A 258 -4.37 -7.64 -15.30
N ASP A 259 -4.97 -8.26 -16.31
CA ASP A 259 -4.33 -8.47 -17.61
C ASP A 259 -4.30 -7.18 -18.43
N GLU A 260 -5.38 -6.39 -18.37
CA GLU A 260 -5.45 -5.05 -18.96
C GLU A 260 -4.48 -4.08 -18.28
N ILE A 261 -4.31 -4.16 -16.96
CA ILE A 261 -3.31 -3.39 -16.20
C ILE A 261 -1.90 -3.74 -16.66
N LEU A 262 -1.57 -5.04 -16.75
CA LEU A 262 -0.28 -5.50 -17.26
C LEU A 262 -0.05 -5.04 -18.70
N HIS A 263 -1.10 -5.05 -19.54
CA HIS A 263 -1.00 -4.61 -20.92
C HIS A 263 -0.77 -3.09 -21.03
N ALA A 264 -1.54 -2.30 -20.28
CA ALA A 264 -1.47 -0.84 -20.30
C ALA A 264 -0.11 -0.31 -19.80
N LEU A 265 0.51 -1.02 -18.85
CA LEU A 265 1.80 -0.67 -18.28
C LEU A 265 2.95 -1.56 -18.79
N ARG A 266 2.75 -2.29 -19.90
CA ARG A 266 3.66 -3.37 -20.36
C ARG A 266 5.12 -2.99 -20.56
N ASP A 267 5.43 -1.71 -20.78
CA ASP A 267 6.78 -1.22 -20.95
C ASP A 267 7.53 -1.12 -19.60
N HIS A 268 6.80 -0.83 -18.54
CA HIS A 268 7.35 -0.48 -17.23
C HIS A 268 7.01 -1.51 -16.14
N ILE A 269 5.91 -2.25 -16.24
CA ILE A 269 5.49 -3.19 -15.21
C ILE A 269 6.39 -4.43 -15.18
N VAL A 270 6.73 -4.88 -13.97
CA VAL A 270 7.52 -6.11 -13.73
C VAL A 270 6.80 -7.14 -12.87
N GLY A 271 5.69 -6.78 -12.24
CA GLY A 271 4.91 -7.70 -11.41
C GLY A 271 3.69 -7.08 -10.76
N LEU A 272 2.83 -7.94 -10.24
CA LEU A 272 1.70 -7.60 -9.39
C LEU A 272 1.89 -8.16 -7.98
N ASN A 273 1.19 -7.59 -7.00
CA ASN A 273 1.25 -8.04 -5.61
C ASN A 273 -0.13 -8.40 -5.05
N CYS A 274 -0.16 -9.50 -4.27
CA CYS A 274 -1.28 -9.88 -3.43
C CYS A 274 -1.30 -9.11 -2.11
N GLY A 275 -2.40 -8.44 -1.79
CA GLY A 275 -2.65 -7.80 -0.49
C GLY A 275 -3.81 -8.44 0.28
N ARG A 276 -3.79 -8.34 1.61
CA ARG A 276 -4.93 -8.80 2.45
C ARG A 276 -5.80 -7.63 2.89
N TRP A 277 -5.27 -6.73 3.72
CA TRP A 277 -6.08 -5.71 4.41
C TRP A 277 -6.71 -4.71 3.46
N ASP A 278 -5.95 -4.09 2.57
CA ASP A 278 -6.50 -3.18 1.55
C ASP A 278 -7.50 -3.87 0.63
N TYR A 279 -7.25 -5.13 0.25
CA TYR A 279 -8.15 -5.88 -0.63
C TYR A 279 -9.52 -6.12 0.00
N ILE A 280 -9.57 -6.61 1.25
CA ILE A 280 -10.85 -6.86 1.93
C ILE A 280 -11.51 -5.56 2.41
N PHE A 281 -10.73 -4.51 2.67
CA PHE A 281 -11.25 -3.16 2.85
C PHE A 281 -11.94 -2.67 1.58
N SER A 282 -11.29 -2.81 0.43
CA SER A 282 -11.85 -2.46 -0.87
C SER A 282 -13.06 -3.32 -1.21
N TYR A 283 -13.08 -4.61 -0.86
CA TYR A 283 -14.24 -5.48 -1.04
C TYR A 283 -15.47 -4.89 -0.35
N ILE A 284 -15.34 -4.52 0.93
CA ILE A 284 -16.44 -3.92 1.68
C ILE A 284 -16.84 -2.57 1.09
N LYS A 285 -15.88 -1.69 0.74
CA LYS A 285 -16.21 -0.39 0.12
C LYS A 285 -16.95 -0.53 -1.19
N THR A 286 -16.49 -1.45 -2.04
CA THR A 286 -17.05 -1.68 -3.37
C THR A 286 -18.45 -2.26 -3.28
N LEU A 287 -18.67 -3.18 -2.34
CA LEU A 287 -19.94 -3.89 -2.16
C LEU A 287 -20.77 -3.34 -0.99
N LYS A 288 -20.55 -2.07 -0.61
CA LYS A 288 -21.08 -1.48 0.63
C LYS A 288 -22.60 -1.52 0.73
N ASN A 289 -23.33 -1.45 -0.39
CA ASN A 289 -24.79 -1.46 -0.44
C ASN A 289 -25.40 -2.86 -0.62
N HIS A 290 -24.58 -3.91 -0.64
CA HIS A 290 -25.01 -5.29 -0.90
C HIS A 290 -25.07 -6.10 0.40
N GLY A 291 -26.27 -6.26 0.98
CA GLY A 291 -26.46 -6.89 2.30
C GLY A 291 -26.14 -8.38 2.39
N ASP A 292 -26.02 -9.04 1.24
CA ASP A 292 -25.54 -10.42 1.07
C ASP A 292 -24.00 -10.53 1.03
N ARG A 293 -23.27 -9.40 1.00
CA ARG A 293 -21.80 -9.34 0.90
C ARG A 293 -21.13 -8.86 2.19
N VAL A 294 -21.78 -9.08 3.33
CA VAL A 294 -21.22 -8.73 4.64
C VAL A 294 -20.14 -9.73 5.05
N LEU A 295 -18.94 -9.23 5.34
CA LEU A 295 -17.84 -10.06 5.82
C LEU A 295 -17.94 -10.32 7.34
N PRO A 296 -17.41 -11.47 7.81
CA PRO A 296 -17.26 -11.76 9.24
C PRO A 296 -16.11 -10.93 9.85
N ASP A 297 -15.69 -11.28 11.07
CA ASP A 297 -14.50 -10.74 11.71
C ASP A 297 -13.31 -10.74 10.73
N ARG A 298 -12.73 -9.58 10.45
CA ARG A 298 -11.58 -9.45 9.53
C ARG A 298 -10.39 -10.33 9.91
N GLN A 299 -10.25 -10.67 11.19
CA GLN A 299 -9.25 -11.58 11.74
C GLN A 299 -9.33 -12.98 11.11
N VAL A 300 -10.54 -13.48 10.82
CA VAL A 300 -10.78 -14.83 10.24
C VAL A 300 -10.91 -14.83 8.71
N VAL A 301 -10.90 -13.65 8.07
CA VAL A 301 -10.88 -13.52 6.60
C VAL A 301 -9.44 -13.71 6.09
N THR A 302 -8.93 -14.93 6.19
CA THR A 302 -7.54 -15.33 5.87
C THR A 302 -7.35 -15.69 4.39
N MET A 303 -6.11 -15.67 3.89
CA MET A 303 -5.82 -15.86 2.45
C MET A 303 -6.20 -17.24 1.89
N ASP A 304 -6.40 -18.24 2.75
CA ASP A 304 -6.90 -19.57 2.38
C ASP A 304 -8.42 -19.60 2.10
N LYS A 305 -9.16 -18.54 2.47
CA LYS A 305 -10.61 -18.47 2.20
C LYS A 305 -10.88 -18.48 0.70
N PRO A 306 -11.99 -19.09 0.24
CA PRO A 306 -12.20 -19.38 -1.18
C PRO A 306 -11.99 -18.20 -2.15
N PHE A 307 -12.55 -17.03 -1.84
CA PHE A 307 -12.44 -15.85 -2.73
C PHE A 307 -11.03 -15.25 -2.75
N LEU A 308 -10.30 -15.29 -1.63
CA LEU A 308 -8.91 -14.82 -1.55
C LEU A 308 -7.94 -15.81 -2.20
N SER A 309 -8.20 -17.11 -2.05
CA SER A 309 -7.46 -18.16 -2.76
C SER A 309 -7.69 -18.06 -4.28
N ALA A 310 -8.93 -17.80 -4.72
CA ALA A 310 -9.23 -17.51 -6.13
C ALA A 310 -8.49 -16.28 -6.63
N TYR A 311 -8.48 -15.18 -5.87
CA TYR A 311 -7.71 -13.99 -6.17
C TYR A 311 -6.20 -14.28 -6.32
N SER A 312 -5.59 -14.96 -5.34
CA SER A 312 -4.16 -15.31 -5.38
C SER A 312 -3.81 -16.16 -6.61
N ARG A 313 -4.57 -17.22 -6.88
CA ARG A 313 -4.33 -18.10 -8.04
C ARG A 313 -4.53 -17.38 -9.37
N LEU A 314 -5.56 -16.54 -9.48
CA LEU A 314 -5.80 -15.74 -10.68
C LEU A 314 -4.66 -14.76 -10.93
N LEU A 315 -4.16 -14.10 -9.88
CA LEU A 315 -3.03 -13.17 -9.99
C LEU A 315 -1.77 -13.88 -10.48
N ILE A 316 -1.43 -15.03 -9.88
CA ILE A 316 -0.27 -15.84 -10.29
C ILE A 316 -0.38 -16.25 -11.75
N LYS A 317 -1.51 -16.86 -12.13
CA LYS A 317 -1.77 -17.32 -13.50
C LYS A 317 -1.66 -16.16 -14.51
N THR A 318 -2.21 -15.00 -14.18
CA THR A 318 -2.19 -13.82 -15.04
C THR A 318 -0.77 -13.26 -15.18
N CYS A 319 -0.05 -13.09 -14.08
CA CYS A 319 1.33 -12.55 -14.10
C CYS A 319 2.26 -13.44 -14.90
N HIS A 320 2.27 -14.75 -14.63
CA HIS A 320 3.19 -15.69 -15.26
C HIS A 320 2.89 -15.87 -16.74
N LYS A 321 1.61 -15.82 -17.15
CA LYS A 321 1.22 -15.76 -18.57
C LYS A 321 1.89 -14.60 -19.31
N ARG A 322 2.13 -13.47 -18.62
CA ARG A 322 2.72 -12.25 -19.18
C ARG A 322 4.21 -12.10 -18.89
N GLY A 323 4.84 -13.08 -18.23
CA GLY A 323 6.24 -13.02 -17.82
C GLY A 323 6.53 -11.97 -16.73
N ALA A 324 5.51 -11.62 -15.93
CA ALA A 324 5.62 -10.69 -14.81
C ALA A 324 5.61 -11.45 -13.48
N PHE A 325 6.17 -10.85 -12.42
CA PHE A 325 6.19 -11.43 -11.08
C PHE A 325 4.80 -11.43 -10.44
N ALA A 326 4.50 -12.48 -9.68
CA ALA A 326 3.37 -12.60 -8.77
C ALA A 326 3.86 -12.60 -7.32
N MET A 327 3.81 -11.45 -6.65
CA MET A 327 4.25 -11.30 -5.26
C MET A 327 3.16 -11.71 -4.26
N GLY A 328 3.55 -12.44 -3.21
CA GLY A 328 2.70 -12.81 -2.07
C GLY A 328 2.50 -11.67 -1.07
N GLY A 329 1.83 -11.96 0.04
CA GLY A 329 1.37 -10.95 1.01
C GLY A 329 2.33 -10.68 2.16
N MET A 330 1.88 -9.82 3.08
CA MET A 330 2.64 -9.35 4.24
C MET A 330 2.62 -10.34 5.41
N ALA A 331 3.79 -10.59 6.03
CA ALA A 331 3.91 -11.05 7.41
C ALA A 331 4.39 -9.91 8.32
N ALA A 332 3.44 -9.29 9.04
CA ALA A 332 3.67 -8.07 9.82
C ALA A 332 4.15 -8.30 11.26
N PHE A 333 4.51 -9.54 11.63
CA PHE A 333 4.87 -9.83 13.03
C PHE A 333 6.16 -9.14 13.48
N ILE A 334 6.16 -8.68 14.72
CA ILE A 334 7.35 -8.21 15.42
C ILE A 334 7.84 -9.36 16.31
N PRO A 335 9.03 -9.93 16.06
CA PRO A 335 9.59 -11.00 16.88
C PRO A 335 9.59 -10.64 18.37
N SER A 336 9.13 -11.58 19.20
CA SER A 336 9.06 -11.41 20.65
C SER A 336 10.37 -11.79 21.32
N LYS A 337 10.69 -11.16 22.45
CA LYS A 337 11.76 -11.63 23.36
C LYS A 337 11.37 -12.91 24.10
N ASP A 338 10.07 -13.17 24.21
CA ASP A 338 9.52 -14.43 24.72
C ASP A 338 9.71 -15.53 23.67
N ALA A 339 10.49 -16.55 24.00
CA ALA A 339 10.85 -17.63 23.09
C ALA A 339 9.64 -18.48 22.66
N ASP A 340 8.67 -18.72 23.54
CA ASP A 340 7.46 -19.49 23.23
C ASP A 340 6.56 -18.73 22.26
N ARG A 341 6.30 -17.45 22.55
CA ARG A 341 5.54 -16.58 21.65
C ARG A 341 6.24 -16.43 20.31
N ASN A 342 7.57 -16.30 20.31
CA ASN A 342 8.33 -16.18 19.07
C ASN A 342 8.26 -17.47 18.24
N ARG A 343 8.31 -18.65 18.86
CA ARG A 343 8.11 -19.93 18.16
C ARG A 343 6.74 -20.01 17.47
N GLN A 344 5.68 -19.58 18.14
CA GLN A 344 4.32 -19.56 17.56
C GLN A 344 4.22 -18.59 16.38
N VAL A 345 4.80 -17.39 16.52
CA VAL A 345 4.87 -16.40 15.44
C VAL A 345 5.61 -16.97 14.23
N LEU A 346 6.81 -17.52 14.43
CA LEU A 346 7.61 -18.07 13.33
C LEU A 346 6.93 -19.27 12.67
N ALA A 347 6.27 -20.15 13.44
CA ALA A 347 5.51 -21.27 12.88
C ALA A 347 4.36 -20.79 11.98
N LYS A 348 3.65 -19.73 12.38
CA LYS A 348 2.60 -19.11 11.57
C LYS A 348 3.15 -18.47 10.31
N VAL A 349 4.24 -17.70 10.43
CA VAL A 349 4.93 -17.10 9.26
C VAL A 349 5.35 -18.20 8.28
N THR A 350 5.99 -19.27 8.77
CA THR A 350 6.39 -20.40 7.92
C THR A 350 5.19 -21.01 7.18
N ALA A 351 4.09 -21.30 7.88
CA ALA A 351 2.90 -21.89 7.26
C ALA A 351 2.30 -20.99 6.18
N ASP A 352 2.16 -19.69 6.46
CA ASP A 352 1.62 -18.72 5.52
C ASP A 352 2.53 -18.59 4.27
N LYS A 353 3.86 -18.53 4.47
CA LYS A 353 4.82 -18.40 3.36
C LYS A 353 4.97 -19.68 2.55
N GLU A 354 4.81 -20.84 3.18
CA GLU A 354 4.79 -22.11 2.47
C GLU A 354 3.57 -22.21 1.55
N LEU A 355 2.40 -21.73 1.99
CA LEU A 355 1.20 -21.68 1.15
C LEU A 355 1.42 -20.80 -0.08
N GLU A 356 1.99 -19.60 0.12
CA GLU A 356 2.29 -18.67 -0.98
C GLU A 356 3.28 -19.28 -1.99
N ALA A 357 4.39 -19.83 -1.50
CA ALA A 357 5.42 -20.44 -2.34
C ALA A 357 4.87 -21.65 -3.10
N LYS A 358 4.09 -22.53 -2.46
CA LYS A 358 3.43 -23.68 -3.11
C LYS A 358 2.42 -23.27 -4.17
N ASN A 359 1.73 -22.13 -3.99
CA ASN A 359 0.78 -21.61 -4.99
C ASN A 359 1.47 -21.08 -6.25
N GLY A 360 2.77 -20.76 -6.20
CA GLY A 360 3.49 -20.21 -7.35
C GLY A 360 3.93 -18.76 -7.19
N HIS A 361 3.81 -18.13 -6.02
CA HIS A 361 4.34 -16.77 -5.84
C HIS A 361 5.87 -16.72 -6.03
N ASP A 362 6.40 -15.66 -6.65
CA ASP A 362 7.84 -15.49 -6.89
C ASP A 362 8.59 -14.98 -5.65
N GLY A 363 7.87 -14.31 -4.75
CA GLY A 363 8.40 -13.76 -3.53
C GLY A 363 7.31 -13.30 -2.57
N THR A 364 7.70 -12.78 -1.41
CA THR A 364 6.78 -12.42 -0.32
C THR A 364 7.24 -11.19 0.47
N TRP A 365 6.37 -10.66 1.33
CA TRP A 365 6.64 -9.48 2.16
C TRP A 365 6.77 -9.78 3.66
N ILE A 366 7.67 -9.02 4.29
CA ILE A 366 7.83 -8.91 5.74
C ILE A 366 7.92 -7.44 6.17
N ALA A 367 7.53 -7.12 7.41
CA ALA A 367 7.64 -5.76 7.96
C ALA A 367 8.80 -5.58 8.95
N HIS A 368 9.48 -6.67 9.35
CA HIS A 368 10.53 -6.63 10.37
C HIS A 368 11.75 -7.49 9.98
N PRO A 369 12.99 -6.97 10.08
CA PRO A 369 14.20 -7.70 9.67
C PRO A 369 14.38 -9.07 10.36
N GLY A 370 13.89 -9.22 11.59
CA GLY A 370 13.95 -10.49 12.32
C GLY A 370 13.08 -11.63 11.76
N LEU A 371 12.27 -11.38 10.72
CA LEU A 371 11.56 -12.43 9.97
C LEU A 371 12.27 -12.83 8.66
N ALA A 372 13.33 -12.10 8.27
CA ALA A 372 13.97 -12.24 6.97
C ALA A 372 14.51 -13.66 6.75
N ASP A 373 15.29 -14.19 7.70
CA ASP A 373 15.90 -15.52 7.56
C ASP A 373 14.84 -16.64 7.46
N THR A 374 13.73 -16.52 8.21
CA THR A 374 12.63 -17.49 8.16
C THR A 374 11.91 -17.46 6.82
N ALA A 375 11.53 -16.27 6.33
CA ALA A 375 10.87 -16.14 5.03
C ALA A 375 11.80 -16.57 3.88
N MET A 376 13.08 -16.19 3.95
CA MET A 376 14.10 -16.60 2.98
C MET A 376 14.26 -18.12 2.96
N ALA A 377 14.30 -18.79 4.11
CA ALA A 377 14.43 -20.24 4.18
C ALA A 377 13.28 -20.97 3.48
N VAL A 378 12.04 -20.52 3.68
CA VAL A 378 10.85 -21.10 3.03
C VAL A 378 10.95 -20.99 1.51
N PHE A 379 11.22 -19.78 0.99
CA PHE A 379 11.33 -19.60 -0.46
C PHE A 379 12.56 -20.28 -1.06
N ASN A 380 13.70 -20.30 -0.36
CA ASN A 380 14.89 -21.04 -0.78
C ASN A 380 14.61 -22.53 -0.97
N GLN A 381 13.83 -23.12 -0.05
CA GLN A 381 13.47 -24.54 -0.12
C GLN A 381 12.63 -24.87 -1.36
N VAL A 382 11.66 -24.02 -1.72
CA VAL A 382 10.78 -24.24 -2.88
C VAL A 382 11.48 -23.88 -4.20
N LEU A 383 12.24 -22.79 -4.21
CA LEU A 383 12.92 -22.30 -5.42
C LEU A 383 14.11 -23.18 -5.82
N GLY A 384 14.85 -23.74 -4.85
CA GLY A 384 16.13 -24.39 -5.11
C GLY A 384 17.13 -23.40 -5.70
N GLU A 385 17.71 -23.72 -6.86
CA GLU A 385 18.63 -22.84 -7.59
C GLU A 385 17.92 -21.75 -8.42
N ARG A 386 16.60 -21.81 -8.55
CA ARG A 386 15.84 -20.88 -9.40
C ARG A 386 15.73 -19.51 -8.72
N PRO A 387 15.76 -18.41 -9.49
CA PRO A 387 15.61 -17.08 -8.92
C PRO A 387 14.15 -16.69 -8.65
N ASN A 388 13.19 -17.34 -9.33
CA ASN A 388 11.76 -17.05 -9.28
C ASN A 388 10.93 -18.25 -9.78
N GLN A 389 9.61 -18.10 -9.85
CA GLN A 389 8.62 -19.11 -10.25
C GLN A 389 7.83 -18.77 -11.52
N LEU A 390 8.34 -17.88 -12.39
CA LEU A 390 7.66 -17.47 -13.63
C LEU A 390 7.24 -18.64 -14.56
N PHE A 391 7.84 -19.82 -14.40
CA PHE A 391 7.50 -21.04 -15.14
C PHE A 391 6.24 -21.77 -14.61
N VAL A 392 5.69 -21.39 -13.45
CA VAL A 392 4.50 -22.02 -12.85
C VAL A 392 3.25 -21.43 -13.51
N SER A 393 2.77 -22.04 -14.60
CA SER A 393 1.68 -21.46 -15.41
C SER A 393 0.29 -21.50 -14.76
N ARG A 394 0.05 -22.45 -13.84
CA ARG A 394 -1.28 -22.78 -13.29
C ARG A 394 -2.32 -23.10 -14.38
N GLU A 395 -1.88 -23.69 -15.49
CA GLU A 395 -2.75 -24.07 -16.61
C GLU A 395 -3.81 -25.11 -16.23
N GLU A 396 -3.51 -25.93 -15.22
CA GLU A 396 -4.39 -26.93 -14.63
C GLU A 396 -5.58 -26.34 -13.86
N ASP A 397 -5.49 -25.07 -13.43
CA ASP A 397 -6.59 -24.40 -12.74
C ASP A 397 -7.78 -24.20 -13.69
N ALA A 398 -8.95 -24.63 -13.25
CA ALA A 398 -10.22 -24.26 -13.87
C ALA A 398 -10.39 -22.73 -13.96
N PRO A 399 -11.14 -22.20 -14.94
CA PRO A 399 -11.41 -20.78 -15.04
C PRO A 399 -11.98 -20.22 -13.73
N ILE A 400 -11.42 -19.09 -13.28
CA ILE A 400 -11.87 -18.37 -12.09
C ILE A 400 -12.89 -17.34 -12.53
N ALA A 401 -14.12 -17.46 -12.03
CA ALA A 401 -15.24 -16.58 -12.37
C ALA A 401 -15.43 -15.46 -11.33
N ALA A 402 -16.15 -14.40 -11.71
CA ALA A 402 -16.45 -13.30 -10.80
C ALA A 402 -17.19 -13.75 -9.54
N ASP A 403 -18.13 -14.68 -9.65
CA ASP A 403 -18.85 -15.24 -8.50
C ASP A 403 -17.91 -15.82 -7.44
N GLN A 404 -16.79 -16.44 -7.85
CA GLN A 404 -15.80 -16.96 -6.91
C GLN A 404 -15.02 -15.84 -6.22
N LEU A 405 -14.68 -14.78 -6.95
CA LEU A 405 -13.97 -13.61 -6.42
C LEU A 405 -14.84 -12.74 -5.51
N LEU A 406 -16.17 -12.79 -5.70
CA LEU A 406 -17.16 -12.00 -4.96
C LEU A 406 -17.80 -12.75 -3.80
N ALA A 407 -17.62 -14.07 -3.68
CA ALA A 407 -18.24 -14.87 -2.64
C ALA A 407 -17.72 -14.48 -1.24
N PRO A 408 -18.57 -13.95 -0.34
CA PRO A 408 -18.14 -13.68 1.03
C PRO A 408 -17.78 -15.00 1.72
N CYS A 409 -16.72 -15.00 2.52
CA CYS A 409 -16.32 -16.20 3.25
C CYS A 409 -17.17 -16.41 4.51
N GLU A 410 -17.30 -17.67 4.93
CA GLU A 410 -17.91 -18.01 6.21
C GLU A 410 -17.06 -17.57 7.41
N GLY A 411 -17.76 -17.20 8.49
CA GLY A 411 -17.18 -16.82 9.77
C GLY A 411 -18.21 -16.09 10.65
N GLU A 412 -17.85 -15.86 11.90
CA GLU A 412 -18.70 -15.12 12.84
C GLU A 412 -18.34 -13.63 12.88
N ARG A 413 -19.30 -12.82 13.34
CA ARG A 413 -19.08 -11.42 13.74
C ARG A 413 -19.13 -11.40 15.27
N THR A 414 -18.02 -11.14 15.93
CA THR A 414 -17.93 -11.31 17.40
C THR A 414 -17.71 -9.98 18.10
N GLU A 415 -18.17 -9.88 19.35
CA GLU A 415 -17.84 -8.75 20.22
C GLU A 415 -16.33 -8.60 20.39
N ALA A 416 -15.61 -9.72 20.60
CA ALA A 416 -14.16 -9.72 20.75
C ALA A 416 -13.46 -9.15 19.51
N GLY A 417 -13.91 -9.53 18.31
CA GLY A 417 -13.41 -9.00 17.04
C GLY A 417 -13.67 -7.50 16.88
N MET A 418 -14.88 -7.04 17.24
CA MET A 418 -15.25 -5.63 17.20
C MET A 418 -14.42 -4.78 18.15
N ARG A 419 -14.29 -5.19 19.42
CA ARG A 419 -13.49 -4.49 20.43
C ARG A 419 -12.01 -4.44 20.05
N ALA A 420 -11.46 -5.54 19.52
CA ALA A 420 -10.10 -5.55 19.00
C ALA A 420 -9.91 -4.58 17.82
N ASN A 421 -10.89 -4.48 16.91
CA ASN A 421 -10.87 -3.49 15.82
C ASN A 421 -10.85 -2.06 16.36
N ILE A 422 -11.66 -1.76 17.38
CA ILE A 422 -11.68 -0.45 18.03
C ILE A 422 -10.30 -0.14 18.62
N ARG A 423 -9.73 -1.03 19.45
CA ARG A 423 -8.44 -0.79 20.12
C ARG A 423 -7.31 -0.57 19.13
N VAL A 424 -7.21 -1.41 18.10
CA VAL A 424 -6.13 -1.32 17.10
C VAL A 424 -6.27 -0.06 16.27
N ALA A 425 -7.48 0.26 15.77
CA ALA A 425 -7.68 1.43 14.93
C ALA A 425 -7.42 2.73 15.68
N VAL A 426 -7.87 2.85 16.94
CA VAL A 426 -7.63 4.05 17.76
C VAL A 426 -6.14 4.26 18.03
N GLN A 427 -5.41 3.21 18.45
CA GLN A 427 -3.96 3.29 18.68
C GLN A 427 -3.19 3.63 17.40
N TYR A 428 -3.61 3.06 16.26
CA TYR A 428 -3.01 3.40 14.97
C TYR A 428 -3.25 4.88 14.62
N ILE A 429 -4.50 5.34 14.70
CA ILE A 429 -4.85 6.73 14.38
C ILE A 429 -4.09 7.70 15.29
N GLU A 430 -3.99 7.40 16.60
CA GLU A 430 -3.26 8.23 17.57
C GLU A 430 -1.79 8.42 17.18
N ALA A 431 -1.12 7.32 16.80
CA ALA A 431 0.25 7.38 16.32
C ALA A 431 0.34 8.14 14.99
N TRP A 432 -0.59 7.91 14.06
CA TRP A 432 -0.59 8.53 12.74
C TRP A 432 -0.78 10.05 12.81
N ILE A 433 -1.73 10.55 13.61
CA ILE A 433 -1.91 12.00 13.82
C ILE A 433 -0.82 12.64 14.68
N SER A 434 0.04 11.81 15.28
CA SER A 434 1.30 12.20 15.94
C SER A 434 2.51 12.05 15.00
N GLY A 435 2.27 11.71 13.74
CA GLY A 435 3.26 11.66 12.67
C GLY A 435 3.92 10.28 12.45
N ASN A 436 3.47 9.20 13.08
CA ASN A 436 3.99 7.85 12.83
C ASN A 436 2.94 6.95 12.17
N GLY A 437 3.16 6.58 10.91
CA GLY A 437 2.27 5.68 10.15
C GLY A 437 2.63 4.20 10.21
N CYS A 438 3.76 3.83 10.85
CA CYS A 438 4.24 2.45 10.96
C CYS A 438 4.29 2.06 12.45
N VAL A 439 3.27 1.38 12.95
CA VAL A 439 2.93 1.40 14.37
C VAL A 439 2.97 -0.01 14.97
N PRO A 440 3.84 -0.27 15.97
CA PRO A 440 3.84 -1.54 16.68
C PRO A 440 2.64 -1.65 17.63
N ILE A 441 1.66 -2.50 17.31
CA ILE A 441 0.46 -2.73 18.12
C ILE A 441 0.28 -4.24 18.35
N TYR A 442 0.19 -4.65 19.62
CA TYR A 442 0.02 -6.06 20.03
C TYR A 442 0.99 -7.08 19.38
N GLY A 443 2.19 -6.65 18.99
CA GLY A 443 3.22 -7.49 18.37
C GLY A 443 3.12 -7.60 16.84
N LEU A 444 2.33 -6.74 16.19
CA LEU A 444 2.27 -6.54 14.76
C LEU A 444 2.75 -5.13 14.41
N MET A 445 3.40 -4.99 13.25
CA MET A 445 3.73 -3.71 12.65
C MET A 445 2.58 -3.28 11.74
N GLU A 446 1.71 -2.43 12.24
CA GLU A 446 0.47 -2.02 11.56
C GLU A 446 0.69 -0.78 10.71
N ASP A 447 -0.03 -0.72 9.58
CA ASP A 447 -0.12 0.42 8.67
C ASP A 447 -1.60 0.87 8.51
N ALA A 448 -1.86 1.84 7.62
CA ALA A 448 -3.18 2.45 7.50
C ALA A 448 -4.27 1.45 7.10
N ALA A 449 -3.93 0.45 6.28
CA ALA A 449 -4.85 -0.58 5.83
C ALA A 449 -5.48 -1.35 7.02
N THR A 450 -4.74 -1.57 8.12
CA THR A 450 -5.29 -2.20 9.34
C THR A 450 -6.37 -1.35 10.00
N ALA A 451 -6.18 -0.02 10.08
CA ALA A 451 -7.20 0.88 10.61
C ALA A 451 -8.40 0.99 9.65
N GLU A 452 -8.14 0.99 8.34
CA GLU A 452 -9.18 1.05 7.30
C GLU A 452 -10.12 -0.15 7.34
N ILE A 453 -9.60 -1.38 7.37
CA ILE A 453 -10.47 -2.57 7.48
C ILE A 453 -11.20 -2.60 8.82
N SER A 454 -10.57 -2.15 9.91
CA SER A 454 -11.17 -2.15 11.24
C SER A 454 -12.40 -1.22 11.31
N ARG A 455 -12.29 0.02 10.83
CA ARG A 455 -13.42 0.97 10.82
C ARG A 455 -14.49 0.59 9.80
N THR A 456 -14.07 0.09 8.64
CA THR A 456 -14.97 -0.21 7.52
C THR A 456 -15.82 -1.45 7.78
N SER A 457 -15.26 -2.47 8.45
CA SER A 457 -16.00 -3.65 8.90
C SER A 457 -17.11 -3.28 9.89
N ILE A 458 -16.80 -2.41 10.87
CA ILE A 458 -17.80 -1.94 11.84
C ILE A 458 -18.89 -1.12 11.14
N TRP A 459 -18.50 -0.21 10.24
CA TRP A 459 -19.44 0.56 9.43
C TRP A 459 -20.41 -0.36 8.66
N GLN A 460 -19.89 -1.43 8.03
CA GLN A 460 -20.70 -2.38 7.26
C GLN A 460 -21.74 -3.08 8.13
N TRP A 461 -21.36 -3.47 9.35
CA TRP A 461 -22.28 -4.13 10.28
C TRP A 461 -23.38 -3.20 10.79
N ILE A 462 -23.05 -1.93 11.03
CA ILE A 462 -24.03 -0.88 11.36
C ILE A 462 -24.98 -0.64 10.18
N HIS A 463 -24.44 -0.43 8.98
CA HIS A 463 -25.21 -0.09 7.78
C HIS A 463 -26.25 -1.17 7.43
N HIS A 464 -25.86 -2.45 7.49
CA HIS A 464 -26.73 -3.58 7.19
C HIS A 464 -27.48 -4.14 8.41
N GLN A 465 -27.49 -3.41 9.54
CA GLN A 465 -28.21 -3.77 10.77
C GLN A 465 -27.94 -5.21 11.23
N LYS A 466 -26.66 -5.62 11.19
CA LYS A 466 -26.26 -7.00 11.49
C LYS A 466 -26.21 -7.24 12.99
N THR A 467 -26.32 -8.50 13.37
CA THR A 467 -26.06 -8.95 14.74
C THR A 467 -24.67 -9.57 14.84
N LEU A 468 -24.10 -9.47 16.03
CA LEU A 468 -22.99 -10.30 16.48
C LEU A 468 -23.47 -11.74 16.73
N SER A 469 -22.55 -12.66 16.96
CA SER A 469 -22.83 -14.10 17.14
C SER A 469 -23.64 -14.40 18.41
N ASP A 470 -23.61 -13.53 19.40
CA ASP A 470 -24.43 -13.60 20.62
C ASP A 470 -25.86 -13.04 20.45
N GLY A 471 -26.18 -12.51 19.27
CA GLY A 471 -27.47 -11.89 18.94
C GLY A 471 -27.52 -10.38 19.19
N THR A 472 -26.45 -9.76 19.71
CA THR A 472 -26.39 -8.32 19.97
C THR A 472 -26.45 -7.51 18.66
N PRO A 473 -27.42 -6.60 18.47
CA PRO A 473 -27.49 -5.76 17.28
C PRO A 473 -26.37 -4.71 17.23
N VAL A 474 -25.65 -4.63 16.10
CA VAL A 474 -24.58 -3.64 15.93
C VAL A 474 -25.17 -2.30 15.53
N THR A 475 -24.97 -1.28 16.38
CA THR A 475 -25.51 0.07 16.18
C THR A 475 -24.47 1.15 16.45
N LYS A 476 -24.71 2.39 15.99
CA LYS A 476 -23.87 3.55 16.32
C LYS A 476 -23.75 3.77 17.83
N THR A 477 -24.84 3.56 18.57
CA THR A 477 -24.86 3.68 20.03
C THR A 477 -23.99 2.62 20.69
N LEU A 478 -24.11 1.35 20.27
CA LEU A 478 -23.26 0.27 20.78
C LEU A 478 -21.78 0.55 20.50
N PHE A 479 -21.45 0.96 19.27
CA PHE A 479 -20.09 1.31 18.92
C PHE A 479 -19.52 2.44 19.80
N ARG A 480 -20.29 3.52 20.04
CA ARG A 480 -19.84 4.62 20.92
C ARG A 480 -19.60 4.18 22.36
N GLN A 481 -20.48 3.32 22.87
CA GLN A 481 -20.32 2.73 24.20
C GLN A 481 -19.00 1.94 24.27
N TRP A 482 -18.78 1.03 23.33
CA TRP A 482 -17.57 0.23 23.31
C TRP A 482 -16.32 1.04 23.00
N LEU A 483 -16.41 2.10 22.20
CA LEU A 483 -15.31 3.04 22.01
C LEU A 483 -14.85 3.63 23.35
N ALA A 484 -15.77 4.07 24.19
CA ALA A 484 -15.44 4.61 25.51
C ALA A 484 -14.85 3.54 26.45
N GLU A 485 -15.42 2.32 26.46
CA GLU A 485 -14.91 1.21 27.27
C GLU A 485 -13.49 0.78 26.82
N GLU A 486 -13.26 0.67 25.51
CA GLU A 486 -11.96 0.27 24.96
C GLU A 486 -10.88 1.33 25.14
N LEU A 487 -11.24 2.63 25.25
CA LEU A 487 -10.28 3.67 25.65
C LEU A 487 -9.78 3.46 27.09
N MET A 488 -10.64 3.00 28.00
CA MET A 488 -10.22 2.65 29.36
C MET A 488 -9.24 1.47 29.35
N VAL A 489 -9.49 0.47 28.51
CA VAL A 489 -8.58 -0.66 28.30
C VAL A 489 -7.23 -0.19 27.77
N ILE A 490 -7.22 0.67 26.74
CA ILE A 490 -5.97 1.24 26.19
C ILE A 490 -5.22 2.04 27.28
N GLN A 491 -5.93 2.82 28.08
CA GLN A 491 -5.33 3.58 29.18
C GLN A 491 -4.69 2.67 30.23
N GLU A 492 -5.34 1.55 30.57
CA GLU A 492 -4.80 0.55 31.49
C GLU A 492 -3.55 -0.16 30.91
N GLU A 493 -3.59 -0.53 29.63
CA GLU A 493 -2.48 -1.21 28.94
C GLU A 493 -1.24 -0.32 28.79
N LEU A 494 -1.43 0.97 28.49
CA LEU A 494 -0.33 1.92 28.24
C LEU A 494 0.15 2.65 29.50
N GLY A 495 -0.69 2.70 30.54
CA GLY A 495 -0.48 3.51 31.73
C GLY A 495 -0.79 5.00 31.55
N GLU A 496 -1.10 5.66 32.66
CA GLU A 496 -1.60 7.05 32.70
C GLU A 496 -0.68 8.04 31.98
N HIS A 497 0.64 7.89 32.11
CA HIS A 497 1.58 8.84 31.52
C HIS A 497 1.60 8.79 29.99
N ARG A 498 1.63 7.59 29.38
CA ARG A 498 1.63 7.45 27.91
C ARG A 498 0.28 7.83 27.31
N TYR A 499 -0.81 7.53 28.02
CA TYR A 499 -2.15 7.87 27.57
C TYR A 499 -2.36 9.40 27.59
N SER A 500 -2.10 10.05 28.72
CA SER A 500 -2.32 11.50 28.88
C SER A 500 -1.38 12.39 28.05
N SER A 501 -0.18 11.91 27.71
CA SER A 501 0.73 12.60 26.78
C SER A 501 0.45 12.31 25.30
N GLY A 502 -0.42 11.34 25.02
CA GLY A 502 -0.85 10.97 23.68
C GLY A 502 -2.01 11.82 23.13
N ARG A 503 -2.42 11.52 21.91
CA ARG A 503 -3.55 12.18 21.22
C ARG A 503 -4.80 11.28 21.14
N PHE A 504 -5.05 10.47 22.16
CA PHE A 504 -6.13 9.46 22.15
C PHE A 504 -7.53 10.07 22.02
N ASP A 505 -7.77 11.25 22.59
CA ASP A 505 -9.06 11.94 22.46
C ASP A 505 -9.33 12.36 21.01
N ASP A 506 -8.33 12.93 20.33
CA ASP A 506 -8.43 13.29 18.92
C ASP A 506 -8.60 12.05 18.04
N ALA A 507 -7.87 10.98 18.36
CA ALA A 507 -7.95 9.71 17.64
C ALA A 507 -9.33 9.05 17.78
N ALA A 508 -9.90 9.03 18.99
CA ALA A 508 -11.24 8.53 19.25
C ALA A 508 -12.30 9.35 18.51
N ARG A 509 -12.17 10.68 18.50
CA ARG A 509 -13.07 11.56 17.73
C ARG A 509 -13.01 11.27 16.24
N LEU A 510 -11.82 11.08 15.67
CA LEU A 510 -11.69 10.72 14.26
C LEU A 510 -12.28 9.33 13.99
N MET A 511 -11.97 8.34 14.84
CA MET A 511 -12.50 6.98 14.73
C MET A 511 -14.03 6.96 14.79
N GLU A 512 -14.64 7.76 15.66
CA GLU A 512 -16.10 7.90 15.72
C GLU A 512 -16.68 8.50 14.44
N GLN A 513 -16.08 9.60 13.95
CA GLN A 513 -16.53 10.29 12.74
C GLN A 513 -16.54 9.36 11.53
N ILE A 514 -15.46 8.62 11.30
CA ILE A 514 -15.31 7.77 10.12
C ILE A 514 -16.08 6.44 10.18
N THR A 515 -16.54 6.04 11.37
CA THR A 515 -17.26 4.78 11.60
C THR A 515 -18.77 4.98 11.69
N THR A 516 -19.22 6.13 12.20
CA THR A 516 -20.66 6.39 12.45
C THR A 516 -21.33 7.31 11.43
N SER A 517 -20.60 7.77 10.41
CA SER A 517 -21.15 8.51 9.28
C SER A 517 -22.16 7.67 8.49
N GLU A 518 -23.20 8.29 7.93
CA GLU A 518 -24.14 7.57 7.06
C GLU A 518 -23.47 7.09 5.77
N GLU A 519 -22.65 7.96 5.17
CA GLU A 519 -21.85 7.60 4.00
C GLU A 519 -20.54 6.96 4.45
N LEU A 520 -20.14 5.87 3.79
CA LEU A 520 -18.82 5.28 3.96
C LEU A 520 -17.80 6.14 3.24
N ILE A 521 -16.98 6.89 3.99
CA ILE A 521 -15.89 7.65 3.38
C ILE A 521 -14.85 6.72 2.75
N ASP A 522 -14.22 7.15 1.66
CA ASP A 522 -13.29 6.30 0.91
C ASP A 522 -12.03 5.96 1.69
N PHE A 523 -11.45 6.93 2.39
CA PHE A 523 -10.18 6.75 3.11
C PHE A 523 -10.13 7.62 4.38
N LEU A 524 -9.68 7.06 5.49
CA LEU A 524 -9.45 7.76 6.77
C LEU A 524 -8.32 8.78 6.67
N THR A 525 -7.39 8.58 5.75
CA THR A 525 -6.23 9.45 5.54
C THR A 525 -6.64 10.84 5.04
N LEU A 526 -7.77 10.98 4.34
CA LEU A 526 -8.26 12.28 3.86
C LEU A 526 -8.68 13.22 5.00
N PRO A 527 -9.59 12.84 5.93
CA PRO A 527 -9.86 13.66 7.11
C PRO A 527 -8.67 13.68 8.07
N GLY A 528 -7.92 12.58 8.20
CA GLY A 528 -6.71 12.52 9.04
C GLY A 528 -5.66 13.55 8.62
N TYR A 529 -5.42 13.73 7.32
CA TYR A 529 -4.39 14.64 6.81
C TYR A 529 -4.62 16.12 7.15
N ARG A 530 -5.85 16.49 7.49
CA ARG A 530 -6.19 17.83 8.00
C ARG A 530 -5.62 18.10 9.41
N LEU A 531 -5.31 17.03 10.16
CA LEU A 531 -4.73 17.10 11.50
C LEU A 531 -3.20 17.15 11.49
N LEU A 532 -2.58 16.90 10.33
CA LEU A 532 -1.16 17.08 10.12
C LEU A 532 -0.84 18.54 9.79
N ALA A 533 0.39 18.97 10.06
CA ALA A 533 0.85 20.34 9.79
C ALA A 533 1.03 20.64 8.30
#